data_AF-A0A526YN00-F1
#
_entry.id   AF-A0A526YN00-F1
#
_cell.length_a   1.000
_cell.length_b   1.000
_cell.length_c   1.000
_cell.angle_alpha   90.00
_cell.angle_beta   90.00
_cell.angle_gamma   90.00
#
_symmetry.space_group_name_H-M   'P 1'
#
loop_
_entity.id
_entity.type
_entity.pdbx_description
1 polymer ?
#
loop_
_entity_poly.entity_id
_entity_poly.type
_entity_poly.pdbx_seq_one_letter_code
_entity_poly.pdbx_strand_id
1 'polypeptide(L)'
;GVPGEVLLAIWGRESGFGAAKMPYDAFEVLGTKAFMATRRDFFRTELMAALEIVERGLAPVGAMKSSWAGALGQPQFMPRSFLKHAVDVDGDGRVDIWNSVPDTLASIANYLVHYGWVKGRGWGFEVTVPE
;
A
#
# COMPACT_ATOMS: atom_id res chain seq x y z
N GLY A 1 -0.41 -3.11 -17.66
CA GLY A 1 -1.25 -2.01 -18.19
C GLY A 1 -0.65 -0.67 -17.82
N VAL A 2 -0.22 -0.55 -16.57
CA VAL A 2 0.68 0.49 -16.08
C VAL A 2 2.11 0.23 -16.58
N PRO A 3 2.85 1.25 -17.05
CA PRO A 3 4.27 1.14 -17.40
C PRO A 3 5.17 0.84 -16.20
N GLY A 4 6.24 0.09 -16.41
CA GLY A 4 7.15 -0.34 -15.32
C GLY A 4 7.84 0.83 -14.63
N GLU A 5 8.22 1.86 -15.37
CA GLU A 5 8.84 3.08 -14.86
C GLU A 5 7.93 3.85 -13.89
N VAL A 6 6.61 3.82 -14.10
CA VAL A 6 5.64 4.42 -13.17
C VAL A 6 5.55 3.62 -11.88
N LEU A 7 5.58 2.28 -11.97
CA LEU A 7 5.59 1.42 -10.79
C LEU A 7 6.86 1.63 -9.97
N LEU A 8 8.02 1.68 -10.62
CA LEU A 8 9.30 1.98 -9.97
C LEU A 8 9.32 3.39 -9.36
N ALA A 9 8.76 4.39 -10.03
CA ALA A 9 8.69 5.75 -9.49
C ALA A 9 7.86 5.81 -8.20
N ILE A 10 6.71 5.12 -8.15
CA ILE A 10 5.89 5.03 -6.94
C ILE A 10 6.64 4.26 -5.86
N TRP A 11 7.15 3.07 -6.17
CA TRP A 11 7.85 2.24 -5.19
C TRP A 11 9.08 2.93 -4.60
N GLY A 12 9.87 3.60 -5.45
CA GLY A 12 11.00 4.42 -5.03
C GLY A 12 10.58 5.59 -4.14
N ARG A 13 9.48 6.27 -4.46
CA ARG A 13 8.95 7.37 -3.65
C ARG A 13 8.43 6.91 -2.29
N GLU A 14 7.70 5.80 -2.24
CA GLU A 14 7.03 5.33 -1.03
C GLU A 14 7.99 4.67 -0.04
N SER A 15 8.98 3.90 -0.51
CA SER A 15 9.84 3.13 0.38
C SER A 15 11.30 3.06 -0.06
N GLY A 16 11.74 3.84 -1.04
CA GLY A 16 13.12 3.78 -1.53
C GLY A 16 13.47 2.39 -2.06
N PHE A 17 12.55 1.76 -2.81
CA PHE A 17 12.69 0.40 -3.32
C PHE A 17 12.83 -0.65 -2.19
N GLY A 18 12.11 -0.45 -1.09
CA GLY A 18 12.16 -1.33 0.08
C GLY A 18 13.27 -1.01 1.10
N ALA A 19 14.11 0.01 0.85
CA ALA A 19 15.14 0.42 1.81
C ALA A 19 14.58 1.12 3.07
N ALA A 20 13.37 1.68 2.98
CA ALA A 20 12.71 2.34 4.10
C ALA A 20 12.39 1.32 5.21
N LYS A 21 12.82 1.64 6.44
CA LYS A 21 12.49 0.81 7.60
C LYS A 21 11.04 1.05 8.00
N MET A 22 10.29 -0.04 8.21
CA MET A 22 8.95 -0.05 8.81
C MET A 22 9.01 -0.72 10.18
N PRO A 23 9.46 0.01 11.22
CA PRO A 23 9.74 -0.61 12.51
C PRO A 23 8.48 -0.85 13.35
N TYR A 24 7.38 -0.16 13.04
CA TYR A 24 6.22 -0.11 13.91
C TYR A 24 5.29 -1.30 13.69
N ASP A 25 4.67 -1.76 14.78
CA ASP A 25 3.55 -2.69 14.73
C ASP A 25 2.28 -1.96 14.26
N ALA A 26 1.62 -2.49 13.22
CA ALA A 26 0.46 -1.83 12.63
C ALA A 26 -0.71 -1.73 13.62
N PHE A 27 -0.92 -2.74 14.47
CA PHE A 27 -2.03 -2.74 15.43
C PHE A 27 -1.80 -1.72 16.54
N GLU A 28 -0.56 -1.58 17.01
CA GLU A 28 -0.20 -0.55 17.99
C GLU A 28 -0.41 0.86 17.42
N VAL A 29 0.08 1.12 16.21
CA VAL A 29 -0.03 2.44 15.57
C VAL A 29 -1.50 2.78 15.28
N LEU A 30 -2.24 1.87 14.67
CA LEU A 30 -3.64 2.08 14.32
C LEU A 30 -4.54 2.16 15.56
N GLY A 31 -4.29 1.32 16.57
CA GLY A 31 -4.98 1.36 17.85
C GLY A 31 -4.77 2.69 18.58
N THR A 32 -3.52 3.15 18.67
CA THR A 32 -3.18 4.44 19.25
C THR A 32 -3.90 5.58 18.53
N LYS A 33 -3.91 5.58 17.19
CA LYS A 33 -4.59 6.63 16.41
C LYS A 33 -6.12 6.54 16.49
N ALA A 34 -6.69 5.33 16.51
CA ALA A 34 -8.12 5.13 16.70
C ALA A 34 -8.59 5.65 18.07
N PHE A 35 -7.72 5.63 19.09
CA PHE A 35 -8.00 6.18 20.40
C PHE A 35 -7.76 7.70 20.49
N MET A 36 -6.62 8.19 19.99
CA MET A 36 -6.14 9.55 20.32
C MET A 36 -6.21 10.57 19.18
N ALA A 37 -6.19 10.15 17.91
CA ALA A 37 -6.03 11.07 16.79
C ALA A 37 -7.26 11.99 16.60
N THR A 38 -7.13 13.02 15.76
CA THR A 38 -8.27 13.86 15.35
C THR A 38 -9.25 13.10 14.45
N ARG A 39 -8.76 12.14 13.66
CA ARG A 39 -9.56 11.31 12.73
C ARG A 39 -9.81 9.90 13.30
N ARG A 40 -10.31 9.81 14.53
CA ARG A 40 -10.48 8.52 15.27
C ARG A 40 -11.27 7.48 14.47
N ASP A 41 -12.40 7.88 13.89
CA ASP A 41 -13.28 6.93 13.18
C ASP A 41 -12.62 6.38 11.92
N PHE A 42 -11.85 7.19 11.20
CA PHE A 42 -11.04 6.71 10.08
C PHE A 42 -10.06 5.63 10.54
N PHE A 43 -9.28 5.89 11.59
CA PHE A 43 -8.30 4.92 12.09
C PHE A 43 -8.96 3.69 12.73
N ARG A 44 -10.16 3.83 13.30
CA ARG A 44 -10.94 2.66 13.76
C ARG A 44 -11.28 1.76 12.58
N THR A 45 -11.70 2.32 11.44
CA THR A 45 -11.97 1.51 10.24
C THR A 45 -10.71 0.86 9.66
N GLU A 46 -9.56 1.54 9.72
CA GLU A 46 -8.29 0.96 9.29
C GLU A 46 -7.80 -0.14 10.24
N LEU A 47 -7.99 0.03 11.56
CA LEU A 47 -7.68 -1.03 12.54
C LEU A 47 -8.54 -2.27 12.32
N MET A 48 -9.85 -2.11 12.09
CA MET A 48 -10.72 -3.24 11.78
C MET A 48 -10.29 -3.96 10.50
N ALA A 49 -9.91 -3.21 9.46
CA ALA A 49 -9.36 -3.79 8.25
C ALA A 49 -8.03 -4.52 8.49
N ALA A 50 -7.15 -4.01 9.36
CA ALA A 50 -5.91 -4.70 9.72
C ALA A 50 -6.17 -6.04 10.42
N LEU A 51 -7.19 -6.10 11.28
CA LEU A 51 -7.61 -7.35 11.92
C LEU A 51 -8.19 -8.34 10.88
N GLU A 52 -9.01 -7.85 9.94
CA GLU A 52 -9.58 -8.66 8.86
C GLU A 52 -8.48 -9.28 7.97
N ILE A 53 -7.40 -8.53 7.66
CA ILE A 53 -6.26 -9.05 6.89
C ILE A 53 -5.70 -10.33 7.52
N VAL A 54 -5.49 -10.31 8.84
CA VAL A 54 -4.97 -11.46 9.59
C VAL A 54 -6.00 -12.56 9.71
N GLU A 55 -7.26 -12.22 10.00
CA GLU A 55 -8.35 -13.19 10.11
C GLU A 55 -8.52 -14.00 8.82
N ARG A 56 -8.38 -13.35 7.67
CA ARG A 56 -8.45 -13.98 6.34
C ARG A 56 -7.19 -14.73 5.93
N GLY A 57 -6.13 -14.70 6.76
CA GLY A 57 -4.86 -15.35 6.48
C GLY A 57 -4.03 -14.70 5.37
N LEU A 58 -4.36 -13.47 4.96
CA LEU A 58 -3.67 -12.77 3.85
C LEU A 58 -2.25 -12.33 4.24
N ALA A 59 -2.04 -12.04 5.53
CA ALA A 59 -0.74 -11.79 6.12
C ALA A 59 -0.69 -12.31 7.57
N PRO A 60 0.43 -12.86 8.05
CA PRO A 60 0.57 -13.23 9.46
C PRO A 60 0.74 -11.99 10.34
N VAL A 61 0.32 -12.06 11.62
CA VAL A 61 0.45 -10.97 12.60
C VAL A 61 1.85 -10.37 12.63
N GLY A 62 2.89 -11.21 12.62
CA GLY A 62 4.29 -10.76 12.68
C GLY A 62 4.76 -9.96 11.47
N ALA A 63 4.09 -10.09 10.31
CA ALA A 63 4.40 -9.35 9.10
C ALA A 63 3.73 -7.97 9.06
N MET A 64 2.74 -7.69 9.92
CA MET A 64 1.94 -6.45 9.92
C MET A 64 2.75 -5.25 10.42
N LYS A 65 3.77 -4.86 9.64
CA LYS A 65 4.63 -3.72 9.88
C LYS A 65 4.13 -2.49 9.14
N SER A 66 4.25 -1.33 9.78
CA SER A 66 3.77 -0.08 9.23
C SER A 66 4.75 1.07 9.42
N SER A 67 4.48 2.16 8.70
CA SER A 67 4.98 3.48 9.06
C SER A 67 4.32 3.99 10.35
N TRP A 68 4.84 5.09 10.89
CA TRP A 68 4.27 5.79 12.05
C TRP A 68 2.83 6.27 11.80
N ALA A 69 2.40 6.34 10.54
CA ALA A 69 1.06 6.75 10.13
C ALA A 69 0.07 5.57 10.04
N GLY A 70 0.54 4.32 10.10
CA GLY A 70 -0.28 3.12 9.96
C GLY A 70 -0.40 2.60 8.52
N ALA A 71 0.44 3.11 7.62
CA ALA A 71 0.53 2.62 6.24
C ALA A 71 1.49 1.42 6.18
N LEU A 72 1.03 0.35 5.53
CA LEU A 72 1.61 -0.99 5.50
C LEU A 72 2.56 -1.17 4.31
N GLY A 73 3.62 -1.92 4.56
CA GLY A 73 4.47 -2.47 3.52
C GLY A 73 5.17 -1.44 2.64
N GLN A 74 5.89 -1.96 1.66
CA GLN A 74 6.61 -1.17 0.69
C GLN A 74 5.75 -0.21 -0.16
N PRO A 75 4.47 -0.51 -0.49
CA PRO A 75 3.62 0.42 -1.22
C PRO A 75 2.92 1.45 -0.30
N GLN A 76 3.18 1.43 1.01
CA GLN A 76 2.59 2.35 1.98
C GLN A 76 1.05 2.36 1.95
N PHE A 77 0.42 1.20 1.78
CA PHE A 77 -1.04 1.06 1.76
C PHE A 77 -1.65 1.16 3.15
N MET A 78 -2.71 1.94 3.30
CA MET A 78 -3.57 1.77 4.48
C MET A 78 -4.25 0.38 4.44
N PRO A 79 -4.58 -0.24 5.59
CA PRO A 79 -5.17 -1.58 5.63
C PRO A 79 -6.39 -1.79 4.71
N ARG A 80 -7.30 -0.81 4.61
CA ARG A 80 -8.42 -0.91 3.65
C ARG A 80 -7.97 -0.90 2.18
N SER A 81 -6.89 -0.19 1.87
CA SER A 81 -6.28 -0.24 0.54
C SER A 81 -5.62 -1.60 0.27
N PHE A 82 -4.99 -2.21 1.27
CA PHE A 82 -4.48 -3.58 1.16
C PHE A 82 -5.61 -4.54 0.77
N LEU A 83 -6.71 -4.56 1.53
CA LEU A 83 -7.83 -5.48 1.27
C LEU A 83 -8.45 -5.32 -0.13
N LYS A 84 -8.41 -4.12 -0.69
CA LYS A 84 -8.99 -3.80 -2.00
C LYS A 84 -8.04 -4.03 -3.17
N HIS A 85 -6.74 -3.86 -2.95
CA HIS A 85 -5.80 -3.66 -4.05
C HIS A 85 -4.57 -4.55 -3.98
N ALA A 86 -4.25 -5.15 -2.83
CA ALA A 86 -3.10 -6.02 -2.72
C ALA A 86 -3.36 -7.34 -3.47
N VAL A 87 -2.35 -7.83 -4.20
CA VAL A 87 -2.44 -8.99 -5.09
C VAL A 87 -1.29 -9.94 -4.80
N ASP A 88 -1.63 -11.21 -4.57
CA ASP A 88 -0.71 -12.34 -4.64
C ASP A 88 -0.49 -12.65 -6.12
N VAL A 89 0.67 -12.26 -6.66
CA VAL A 89 0.98 -12.43 -8.08
C VAL A 89 1.89 -13.62 -8.33
N ASP A 90 2.65 -14.05 -7.32
CA ASP A 90 3.55 -15.20 -7.42
C ASP A 90 2.85 -16.54 -7.09
N GLY A 91 1.65 -16.49 -6.51
CA GLY A 91 0.73 -17.60 -6.33
C GLY A 91 1.02 -18.46 -5.10
N ASP A 92 1.71 -17.92 -4.09
CA ASP A 92 2.10 -18.65 -2.89
C ASP A 92 0.98 -18.71 -1.81
N GLY A 93 -0.15 -18.03 -2.06
CA GLY A 93 -1.30 -17.95 -1.18
C GLY A 93 -1.23 -16.81 -0.16
N ARG A 94 -0.21 -15.95 -0.23
CA ARG A 94 -0.04 -14.77 0.63
C ARG A 94 0.14 -13.53 -0.21
N VAL A 95 -0.20 -12.39 0.38
CA VAL A 95 0.00 -11.10 -0.27
C VAL A 95 1.12 -10.37 0.48
N ASP A 96 2.37 -10.67 0.16
CA ASP A 96 3.54 -10.15 0.87
C ASP A 96 4.04 -8.82 0.28
N ILE A 97 3.30 -7.74 0.55
CA ILE A 97 3.72 -6.38 0.19
C ILE A 97 4.89 -5.84 1.05
N TRP A 98 5.47 -6.65 1.93
CA TRP A 98 6.63 -6.27 2.76
C TRP A 98 7.92 -6.79 2.18
N ASN A 99 7.95 -7.99 1.59
CA ASN A 99 9.18 -8.61 1.09
C ASN A 99 9.09 -9.13 -0.34
N SER A 100 7.88 -9.40 -0.87
CA SER A 100 7.71 -9.83 -2.27
C SER A 100 7.68 -8.58 -3.18
N VAL A 101 8.76 -8.41 -3.96
CA VAL A 101 8.82 -7.39 -5.02
C VAL A 101 7.72 -7.62 -6.07
N PRO A 102 7.47 -8.86 -6.54
CA PRO A 102 6.32 -9.15 -7.41
C PRO A 102 5.00 -8.64 -6.84
N ASP A 103 4.63 -9.03 -5.61
CA ASP A 103 3.36 -8.63 -5.00
C ASP A 103 3.29 -7.12 -4.79
N THR A 104 4.38 -6.50 -4.35
CA THR A 104 4.46 -5.04 -4.18
C THR A 104 4.14 -4.31 -5.48
N LEU A 105 4.82 -4.66 -6.58
CA LEU A 105 4.64 -4.01 -7.87
C LEU A 105 3.27 -4.32 -8.49
N ALA A 106 2.80 -5.56 -8.35
CA ALA A 106 1.46 -5.95 -8.81
C ALA A 106 0.36 -5.22 -8.04
N SER A 107 0.51 -5.05 -6.73
CA SER A 107 -0.41 -4.31 -5.87
C SER A 107 -0.47 -2.82 -6.22
N ILE A 108 0.68 -2.19 -6.48
CA ILE A 108 0.74 -0.80 -6.98
C ILE A 108 0.03 -0.69 -8.33
N ALA A 109 0.29 -1.62 -9.25
CA ALA A 109 -0.35 -1.63 -10.56
C ALA A 109 -1.87 -1.79 -10.46
N ASN A 110 -2.34 -2.70 -9.60
CA ASN A 110 -3.76 -2.95 -9.36
C ASN A 110 -4.46 -1.72 -8.74
N TYR A 111 -3.80 -1.05 -7.80
CA TYR A 111 -4.29 0.22 -7.24
C TYR A 111 -4.48 1.27 -8.34
N LEU A 112 -3.47 1.50 -9.19
CA LEU A 112 -3.56 2.48 -10.26
C LEU A 112 -4.65 2.15 -11.29
N VAL A 113 -4.79 0.87 -11.66
CA VAL A 113 -5.85 0.41 -12.57
C VAL A 113 -7.22 0.66 -11.95
N HIS A 114 -7.40 0.34 -10.67
CA HIS A 114 -8.65 0.59 -9.96
C HIS A 114 -9.03 2.08 -9.97
N TYR A 115 -8.05 2.98 -9.83
CA TYR A 115 -8.26 4.43 -9.89
C TYR A 115 -8.19 5.02 -11.30
N GLY A 116 -8.29 4.19 -12.34
CA GLY A 116 -8.55 4.65 -13.71
C GLY A 116 -7.32 4.85 -14.58
N TRP A 117 -6.19 4.20 -14.28
CA TRP A 117 -5.05 4.22 -15.19
C TRP A 117 -5.43 3.68 -16.57
N VAL A 118 -5.25 4.51 -17.60
CA VAL A 118 -5.55 4.14 -18.99
C VAL A 118 -4.28 3.60 -19.65
N LYS A 119 -4.33 2.34 -20.09
CA LYS A 119 -3.22 1.69 -20.82
C LYS A 119 -2.85 2.52 -22.06
N GLY A 120 -1.55 2.75 -22.24
CA GLY A 120 -1.00 3.50 -23.39
C GLY A 120 -1.07 5.02 -23.25
N ARG A 121 -1.60 5.54 -22.13
CA ARG A 121 -1.57 6.97 -21.80
C ARG A 121 -0.46 7.24 -20.78
N GLY A 122 0.33 8.30 -21.00
CA GLY A 122 1.30 8.80 -20.02
C GLY A 122 0.64 9.62 -18.91
N TRP A 123 1.40 9.99 -17.88
CA TRP A 123 0.90 10.81 -16.76
C TRP A 123 0.71 12.29 -17.13
N GLY A 124 1.48 12.77 -18.11
CA GLY A 124 1.50 14.16 -18.54
C GLY A 124 2.76 14.46 -19.35
N PHE A 125 2.85 15.67 -19.87
CA PHE A 125 4.03 16.21 -20.53
C PHE A 125 4.05 17.72 -20.32
N GLU A 126 5.23 18.32 -20.43
CA GLU A 126 5.42 19.77 -20.33
C GLU A 126 4.75 20.49 -21.50
N VAL A 127 4.15 21.65 -21.24
CA VAL A 127 3.51 22.49 -22.25
C VAL A 127 3.85 23.95 -22.03
N THR A 128 3.91 24.72 -23.12
CA THR A 128 4.01 26.18 -23.07
C THR A 128 2.62 26.78 -23.23
N VAL A 129 2.23 27.65 -22.31
CA VAL A 129 0.95 28.38 -22.38
C VAL A 129 1.12 29.59 -23.32
N PRO A 130 0.16 29.89 -24.21
CA PRO A 130 0.19 31.11 -25.02
C PRO A 130 0.18 32.38 -24.15
N GLU A 131 0.66 33.49 -24.71
CA GLU A 131 0.52 34.82 -24.10
C GLU A 131 -0.94 35.26 -23.94
#